data_AF-A0A3A8W9W6-F1
#
_entry.id   AF-A0A3A8W9W6-F1
#
_cell.length_a   1.000
_cell.length_b   1.000
_cell.length_c   1.000
_cell.angle_alpha   90.00
_cell.angle_beta   90.00
_cell.angle_gamma   90.00
#
_symmetry.space_group_name_H-M   'P 1'
#
loop_
_entity.id
_entity.type
_entity.pdbx_description
1 polymer ?
#
loop_
_entity_poly.entity_id
_entity_poly.type
_entity_poly.pdbx_seq_one_letter_code
_entity_poly.pdbx_strand_id
1 'polypeptide(L)'
;MPLRSKYGSNGTRAVLWAAAGKTGRRIQVYAGMEENMKYEITVGEVKAANSNVKGYASVVFGDSFKVSNITILANRDNQLYISMPHYAKSGDGERKDICYPTTKEFRGELEANILLALENLQKTGEKKYFVGDEQDKELPFTVAVTPFEKENSSIRGLARIYIADCFAVGNISLIMGKKGLFVSMPSYKTNQIDENNRSVYRDICFPVTAEFRGKLNTLMTDAYEKAAAEVQEQIWGQEEGFMLGQDFPDMDLPTR
;
A
#
# COMPACT_ATOMS: atom_id res chain seq x y z
N MET A 1 7.67 25.79 46.53
CA MET A 1 8.05 27.15 46.09
C MET A 1 9.21 27.04 45.09
N PRO A 2 9.28 27.90 44.07
CA PRO A 2 9.49 27.45 42.70
C PRO A 2 10.83 27.91 42.10
N LEU A 3 11.38 27.13 41.18
CA LEU A 3 12.40 27.61 40.24
C LEU A 3 11.94 27.35 38.81
N ARG A 4 11.41 28.44 38.27
CA ARG A 4 11.09 28.80 36.90
C ARG A 4 12.25 28.44 35.96
N SER A 5 11.96 27.80 34.83
CA SER A 5 12.88 27.76 33.68
C SER A 5 12.16 28.28 32.45
N LYS A 6 12.51 29.50 32.05
CA LYS A 6 12.27 30.01 30.70
C LYS A 6 13.16 29.20 29.75
N TYR A 7 12.60 28.65 28.68
CA TYR A 7 13.39 28.24 27.51
C TYR A 7 12.86 28.98 26.30
N GLY A 8 13.74 29.80 25.73
CA GLY A 8 13.61 30.33 24.39
C GLY A 8 14.21 29.35 23.37
N SER A 9 13.66 29.40 22.16
CA SER A 9 14.37 29.37 20.88
C SER A 9 15.73 28.67 20.83
N ASN A 10 15.75 27.39 20.47
CA ASN A 10 16.47 26.85 19.31
C ASN A 10 16.60 25.32 19.42
N GLY A 11 16.35 24.66 18.28
CA GLY A 11 16.21 23.22 18.16
C GLY A 11 17.32 22.43 18.84
N THR A 12 16.91 21.59 19.79
CA THR A 12 17.72 20.46 20.27
C THR A 12 16.77 19.30 20.49
N ARG A 13 16.97 18.22 19.73
CA ARG A 13 16.15 16.99 19.76
C ARG A 13 16.36 16.26 21.09
N ALA A 14 15.30 16.02 21.84
CA ALA A 14 15.34 15.20 23.04
C ALA A 14 14.92 13.75 22.71
N VAL A 15 15.83 12.80 22.90
CA VAL A 15 15.53 11.37 22.94
C VAL A 15 15.14 11.06 24.39
N LEU A 16 13.88 10.70 24.65
CA LEU A 16 13.43 10.28 25.98
C LEU A 16 13.37 8.75 26.03
N TRP A 17 14.21 8.15 26.87
CA TRP A 17 14.03 6.76 27.32
C TRP A 17 13.05 6.75 28.50
N ALA A 18 12.00 5.94 28.42
CA ALA A 18 11.10 5.70 29.54
C ALA A 18 11.32 4.28 30.11
N ALA A 19 11.56 4.25 31.43
CA ALA A 19 11.83 3.06 32.22
C ALA A 19 10.62 2.12 32.35
N ALA A 20 10.95 0.87 32.68
CA ALA A 20 10.06 -0.28 32.76
C ALA A 20 8.93 -0.15 33.80
N GLY A 21 7.70 -0.46 33.37
CA GLY A 21 6.55 -0.82 34.22
C GLY A 21 5.69 -1.87 33.50
N LYS A 22 5.22 -2.88 34.23
CA LYS A 22 4.45 -4.04 33.74
C LYS A 22 3.05 -3.62 33.24
N THR A 23 2.46 -4.49 32.41
CA THR A 23 1.18 -4.39 31.66
C THR A 23 1.21 -3.45 30.44
N GLY A 24 1.30 -4.06 29.24
CA GLY A 24 1.08 -3.43 27.93
C GLY A 24 1.95 -2.20 27.64
N ARG A 25 3.19 -2.40 27.18
CA ARG A 25 4.08 -1.26 26.85
C ARG A 25 3.59 -0.53 25.60
N ARG A 26 2.96 0.63 25.81
CA ARG A 26 2.77 1.67 24.80
C ARG A 26 4.13 2.33 24.53
N ILE A 27 4.65 2.18 23.33
CA ILE A 27 5.90 2.83 22.93
C ILE A 27 5.51 4.20 22.39
N GLN A 28 5.83 5.28 23.12
CA GLN A 28 5.76 6.63 22.56
C GLN A 28 6.96 6.80 21.62
N VAL A 29 6.69 6.70 20.32
CA VAL A 29 7.69 6.91 19.27
C VAL A 29 7.44 8.28 18.64
N TYR A 30 8.52 9.03 18.44
CA TYR A 30 8.64 10.36 17.79
C TYR A 30 7.33 11.14 17.58
N ALA A 31 7.00 12.03 18.52
CA ALA A 31 6.01 13.07 18.31
C ALA A 31 6.60 14.17 17.41
N GLY A 32 6.53 13.95 16.10
CA GLY A 32 6.81 14.94 15.06
C GLY A 32 5.61 14.99 14.12
N MET A 33 4.79 16.04 14.28
CA MET A 33 3.65 16.44 13.46
C MET A 33 3.69 16.00 11.98
N GLU A 34 2.88 15.00 11.63
CA GLU A 34 1.82 15.06 10.59
C GLU A 34 0.89 13.85 10.79
N GLU A 35 -0.35 14.12 11.24
CA GLU A 35 -1.51 13.22 11.40
C GLU A 35 -1.27 11.80 11.98
N ASN A 36 -1.59 11.63 13.28
CA ASN A 36 -1.66 10.38 14.06
C ASN A 36 -2.35 9.22 13.31
N MET A 37 -1.60 8.48 12.49
CA MET A 37 -2.06 7.21 11.95
C MET A 37 -1.74 6.12 12.97
N LYS A 38 -2.78 5.49 13.54
CA LYS A 38 -2.58 4.32 14.40
C LYS A 38 -2.18 3.12 13.53
N TYR A 39 -1.15 2.38 13.93
CA TYR A 39 -0.81 1.12 13.28
C TYR A 39 -0.20 0.08 14.21
N GLU A 40 -0.56 -1.18 13.97
CA GLU A 40 -0.02 -2.35 14.66
C GLU A 40 1.04 -3.01 13.78
N ILE A 41 2.28 -3.11 14.28
CA ILE A 41 3.36 -3.86 13.64
C ILE A 41 3.44 -5.24 14.29
N THR A 42 3.32 -6.28 13.48
CA THR A 42 3.65 -7.65 13.86
C THR A 42 4.96 -8.07 13.22
N VAL A 43 5.96 -8.43 14.03
CA VAL A 43 7.27 -8.93 13.56
C VAL A 43 7.44 -10.41 13.87
N GLY A 44 8.09 -11.11 12.94
CA GLY A 44 8.53 -12.50 13.10
C GLY A 44 10.00 -12.60 12.77
N GLU A 45 10.81 -13.07 13.72
CA GLU A 45 12.22 -13.37 13.49
C GLU A 45 12.38 -14.67 12.70
N VAL A 46 13.27 -14.67 11.72
CA VAL A 46 13.66 -15.85 10.96
C VAL A 46 15.16 -16.05 11.11
N LYS A 47 15.53 -17.11 11.83
CA LYS A 47 16.93 -17.52 12.00
C LYS A 47 17.33 -18.47 10.89
N ALA A 48 17.47 -17.94 9.67
CA ALA A 48 18.00 -18.70 8.55
C ALA A 48 19.53 -18.52 8.51
N ALA A 49 20.28 -19.59 8.78
CA ALA A 49 21.74 -19.56 8.89
C ALA A 49 22.48 -19.14 7.60
N ASN A 50 21.81 -19.15 6.44
CA ASN A 50 22.42 -18.90 5.14
C ASN A 50 21.66 -17.88 4.29
N SER A 51 20.87 -17.00 4.92
CA SER A 51 20.11 -15.97 4.21
C SER A 51 20.30 -14.61 4.85
N ASN A 52 20.31 -13.56 4.01
CA ASN A 52 20.34 -12.18 4.47
C ASN A 52 19.01 -11.78 5.15
N VAL A 53 17.96 -12.60 5.05
CA VAL A 53 16.67 -12.36 5.71
C VAL A 53 16.79 -12.68 7.19
N LYS A 54 16.50 -11.67 8.01
CA LYS A 54 16.47 -11.74 9.48
C LYS A 54 15.05 -11.88 10.03
N GLY A 55 14.04 -11.53 9.25
CA GLY A 55 12.65 -11.66 9.66
C GLY A 55 11.65 -11.14 8.65
N TYR A 56 10.39 -11.22 9.01
CA TYR A 56 9.27 -10.64 8.28
C TYR A 56 8.46 -9.75 9.21
N ALA A 57 7.94 -8.66 8.65
CA ALA A 57 7.03 -7.74 9.32
C ALA A 57 5.69 -7.68 8.58
N SER A 58 4.65 -7.40 9.33
CA SER A 58 3.31 -7.07 8.85
C SER A 58 2.84 -5.84 9.61
N VAL A 59 2.16 -4.93 8.95
CA VAL A 59 1.65 -3.68 9.53
C VAL A 59 0.16 -3.62 9.30
N VAL A 60 -0.62 -3.29 10.33
CA VAL A 60 -2.07 -3.07 10.23
C VAL A 60 -2.33 -1.60 10.52
N PHE A 61 -2.78 -0.87 9.52
CA PHE A 61 -3.16 0.53 9.61
C PHE A 61 -4.61 0.64 10.10
N GLY A 62 -4.83 1.48 11.12
CA GLY A 62 -6.15 1.84 11.65
C GLY A 62 -7.08 0.68 11.94
N ASP A 63 -6.54 -0.48 12.29
CA ASP A 63 -7.25 -1.76 12.46
C ASP A 63 -8.04 -2.24 11.22
N SER A 64 -7.94 -1.53 10.11
CA SER A 64 -8.80 -1.68 8.94
C SER A 64 -8.05 -2.18 7.71
N PHE A 65 -6.73 -1.96 7.64
CA PHE A 65 -5.94 -2.34 6.47
C PHE A 65 -4.62 -3.00 6.83
N LYS A 66 -4.46 -4.27 6.48
CA LYS A 66 -3.25 -5.04 6.75
C LYS A 66 -2.34 -5.11 5.54
N VAL A 67 -1.07 -4.85 5.74
CA VAL A 67 0.04 -5.07 4.82
C VAL A 67 0.96 -6.12 5.41
N SER A 68 1.28 -7.13 4.62
CA SER A 68 2.12 -8.25 5.01
C SER A 68 3.33 -8.33 4.09
N ASN A 69 4.25 -9.25 4.40
CA ASN A 69 5.39 -9.59 3.54
C ASN A 69 6.47 -8.49 3.44
N ILE A 70 6.56 -7.61 4.44
CA ILE A 70 7.70 -6.70 4.58
C ILE A 70 8.87 -7.55 5.06
N THR A 71 9.98 -7.57 4.33
CA THR A 71 11.12 -8.44 4.64
C THR A 71 12.18 -7.64 5.36
N ILE A 72 12.69 -8.15 6.49
CA ILE A 72 13.80 -7.52 7.22
C ILE A 72 15.08 -8.22 6.78
N LEU A 73 16.01 -7.45 6.22
CA LEU A 73 17.28 -7.93 5.67
C LEU A 73 18.45 -7.35 6.47
N ALA A 74 19.58 -8.06 6.47
CA ALA A 74 20.86 -7.55 6.91
C ALA A 74 21.80 -7.39 5.71
N ASN A 75 22.49 -6.26 5.63
CA ASN A 75 23.57 -6.06 4.68
C ASN A 75 24.85 -6.77 5.14
N ARG A 76 25.91 -6.74 4.31
CA ARG A 76 27.25 -7.25 4.63
C ARG A 76 27.84 -6.62 5.89
N ASP A 77 27.53 -5.35 6.16
CA ASP A 77 27.94 -4.64 7.37
C ASP A 77 27.07 -4.95 8.60
N ASN A 78 26.18 -5.95 8.48
CA ASN A 78 25.20 -6.34 9.49
C ASN A 78 24.21 -5.22 9.88
N GLN A 79 24.14 -4.15 9.08
CA GLN A 79 23.10 -3.13 9.18
C GLN A 79 21.77 -3.70 8.72
N LEU A 80 20.75 -3.57 9.57
CA LEU A 80 19.39 -4.03 9.28
C LEU A 80 18.65 -2.98 8.46
N TYR A 81 17.96 -3.42 7.42
CA TYR A 81 17.07 -2.58 6.63
C TYR A 81 15.83 -3.39 6.23
N ILE A 82 14.74 -2.69 5.93
CA ILE A 82 13.52 -3.34 5.44
C ILE A 82 13.50 -3.32 3.91
N SER A 83 12.94 -4.36 3.33
CA SER A 83 12.53 -4.42 1.93
C SER A 83 11.02 -4.49 1.89
N MET A 84 10.42 -3.55 1.17
CA MET A 84 8.98 -3.57 0.92
C MET A 84 8.60 -4.78 0.05
N PRO A 85 7.33 -5.24 0.11
CA PRO A 85 6.81 -6.25 -0.78
C PRO A 85 6.87 -5.76 -2.22
N HIS A 86 7.50 -6.55 -3.10
CA HIS A 86 7.67 -6.21 -4.51
C HIS A 86 7.25 -7.36 -5.42
N TYR A 87 6.76 -7.03 -6.62
CA TYR A 87 6.63 -7.99 -7.70
C TYR A 87 7.87 -7.94 -8.60
N ALA A 88 8.34 -9.11 -9.02
CA ALA A 88 9.21 -9.21 -10.18
C ALA A 88 8.32 -9.17 -11.44
N LYS A 89 8.48 -8.15 -12.28
CA LYS A 89 7.89 -8.18 -13.62
C LYS A 89 8.62 -9.24 -14.44
N SER A 90 7.88 -10.17 -15.04
CA SER A 90 8.40 -11.02 -16.12
C SER A 90 8.76 -10.13 -17.31
N GLY A 91 10.05 -9.86 -17.54
CA GLY A 91 10.54 -9.22 -18.76
C GLY A 91 11.69 -8.24 -18.57
N ASP A 92 11.57 -7.29 -17.64
CA ASP A 92 12.45 -6.11 -17.59
C ASP A 92 13.43 -6.09 -16.40
N GLY A 93 13.33 -7.04 -15.47
CA GLY A 93 14.13 -7.03 -14.23
C GLY A 93 13.78 -5.89 -13.25
N GLU A 94 12.96 -4.90 -13.65
CA GLU A 94 12.42 -3.88 -12.76
C GLU A 94 11.50 -4.50 -11.70
N ARG A 95 11.94 -4.41 -10.44
CA ARG A 95 11.12 -4.73 -9.27
C ARG A 95 10.27 -3.51 -8.96
N LYS A 96 8.95 -3.66 -9.01
CA LYS A 96 8.02 -2.62 -8.56
C LYS A 96 7.47 -2.98 -7.20
N ASP A 97 7.62 -2.05 -6.26
CA ASP A 97 7.04 -2.18 -4.93
C ASP A 97 5.51 -2.15 -5.05
N ILE A 98 4.89 -3.10 -4.38
CA ILE A 98 3.43 -3.28 -4.34
C ILE A 98 2.83 -2.26 -3.42
N CYS A 99 3.53 -2.01 -2.33
CA CYS A 99 3.18 -0.99 -1.39
C CYS A 99 4.44 -0.26 -0.96
N TYR A 100 4.34 1.06 -0.87
CA TYR A 100 5.46 1.91 -0.52
C TYR A 100 4.97 3.13 0.24
N PRO A 101 5.74 3.59 1.22
CA PRO A 101 5.51 4.89 1.84
C PRO A 101 5.74 5.98 0.79
N THR A 102 4.80 6.91 0.66
CA THR A 102 4.89 8.02 -0.29
C THR A 102 5.77 9.15 0.25
N THR A 103 5.73 9.37 1.57
CA THR A 103 6.50 10.41 2.25
C THR A 103 7.80 9.86 2.83
N LYS A 104 8.87 10.68 2.79
CA LYS A 104 10.19 10.31 3.32
C LYS A 104 10.18 10.17 4.84
N GLU A 105 9.37 10.99 5.50
CA GLU A 105 9.25 11.04 6.96
C GLU A 105 8.62 9.74 7.46
N PHE A 106 7.45 9.40 6.93
CA PHE A 106 6.76 8.15 7.27
C PHE A 106 7.60 6.92 6.92
N ARG A 107 8.35 6.96 5.81
CA ARG A 107 9.30 5.89 5.46
C ARG A 107 10.32 5.67 6.58
N GLY A 108 10.98 6.73 7.03
CA GLY A 108 12.00 6.65 8.09
C GLY A 108 11.41 6.20 9.41
N GLU A 109 10.21 6.67 9.76
CA GLU A 109 9.49 6.26 10.96
C GLU A 109 9.09 4.79 10.93
N LEU A 110 8.50 4.33 9.82
CA LEU A 110 8.09 2.93 9.65
C LEU A 110 9.32 2.01 9.68
N GLU A 111 10.40 2.39 8.99
CA GLU A 111 11.69 1.68 9.05
C GLU A 111 12.21 1.56 10.48
N ALA A 112 12.32 2.68 11.20
CA ALA A 112 12.76 2.70 12.58
C ALA A 112 11.85 1.86 13.48
N ASN A 113 10.53 1.98 13.34
CA ASN A 113 9.56 1.28 14.19
C ASN A 113 9.58 -0.23 13.97
N ILE A 114 9.74 -0.70 12.73
CA ILE A 114 9.88 -2.14 12.45
C ILE A 114 11.19 -2.69 13.02
N LEU A 115 12.30 -1.95 12.90
CA LEU A 115 13.58 -2.37 13.46
C LEU A 115 13.56 -2.42 14.99
N LEU A 116 12.96 -1.41 15.62
CA LEU A 116 12.74 -1.37 17.07
C LEU A 116 11.84 -2.53 17.52
N ALA A 117 10.78 -2.83 16.77
CA ALA A 117 9.91 -3.98 17.02
C ALA A 117 10.70 -5.30 16.99
N LEU A 118 11.62 -5.48 16.03
CA LEU A 118 12.46 -6.67 15.96
C LEU A 118 13.42 -6.78 17.16
N GLU A 119 14.08 -5.68 17.54
CA GLU A 119 14.94 -5.67 18.72
C GLU A 119 14.18 -6.00 20.00
N ASN A 120 12.99 -5.43 20.15
CA ASN A 120 12.13 -5.70 21.28
C ASN A 120 11.64 -7.15 21.28
N LEU A 121 11.37 -7.75 20.11
CA LEU A 121 11.03 -9.17 19.99
C LEU A 121 12.16 -10.04 20.53
N GLN A 122 13.41 -9.70 20.24
CA GLN A 122 14.58 -10.42 20.77
C GLN A 122 14.73 -10.26 22.30
N LYS A 123 14.40 -9.07 22.84
CA LYS A 123 14.54 -8.75 24.27
C LYS A 123 13.39 -9.27 25.14
N THR A 124 12.16 -9.18 24.64
CA THR A 124 10.92 -9.37 25.43
C THR A 124 10.07 -10.53 24.93
N GLY A 125 10.29 -11.02 23.71
CA GLY A 125 9.45 -12.04 23.08
C GLY A 125 8.10 -11.52 22.55
N GLU A 126 7.79 -10.24 22.69
CA GLU A 126 6.56 -9.64 22.17
C GLU A 126 6.65 -9.48 20.65
N LYS A 127 5.65 -10.01 19.93
CA LYS A 127 5.57 -9.97 18.46
C LYS A 127 4.78 -8.79 17.93
N LYS A 128 3.97 -8.15 18.77
CA LYS A 128 3.02 -7.10 18.40
C LYS A 128 3.43 -5.78 19.02
N TYR A 129 3.42 -4.73 18.21
CA TYR A 129 3.82 -3.39 18.58
C TYR A 129 2.77 -2.41 18.10
N PHE A 130 2.24 -1.62 19.03
CA PHE A 130 1.24 -0.60 18.71
C PHE A 130 1.93 0.76 18.65
N VAL A 131 1.70 1.48 17.56
CA VAL A 131 2.19 2.84 17.34
C VAL A 131 0.99 3.77 17.14
N GLY A 132 0.99 4.91 17.83
CA GLY A 132 -0.08 5.90 17.82
C GLY A 132 -1.00 5.84 19.05
N ASP A 133 -1.82 6.87 19.19
CA ASP A 133 -2.84 6.97 20.24
C ASP A 133 -4.18 6.37 19.79
N GLU A 134 -4.93 5.83 20.74
CA GLU A 134 -6.22 5.14 20.59
C GLU A 134 -7.35 6.16 20.28
N GLN A 135 -7.24 6.86 19.17
CA GLN A 135 -8.33 7.67 18.62
C GLN A 135 -9.00 6.91 17.49
N ASP A 136 -10.30 6.71 17.62
CA ASP A 136 -11.20 6.20 16.58
C ASP A 136 -11.40 7.26 15.49
N LYS A 137 -10.32 7.64 14.80
CA LYS A 137 -10.41 8.35 13.53
C LYS A 137 -10.51 7.32 12.42
N GLU A 138 -11.55 7.45 11.58
CA GLU A 138 -11.63 6.70 10.33
C GLU A 138 -10.37 6.96 9.50
N LEU A 139 -9.78 5.91 8.94
CA LEU A 139 -8.61 6.06 8.07
C LEU A 139 -9.02 6.79 6.79
N PRO A 140 -8.48 8.00 6.51
CA PRO A 140 -8.67 8.62 5.22
C PRO A 140 -7.96 7.75 4.16
N PHE A 141 -8.66 7.44 3.07
CA PHE A 141 -8.05 6.77 1.94
C PHE A 141 -8.64 7.28 0.63
N THR A 142 -7.80 7.33 -0.39
CA THR A 142 -8.11 7.77 -1.74
C THR A 142 -7.87 6.61 -2.69
N VAL A 143 -8.71 6.47 -3.71
CA VAL A 143 -8.54 5.45 -4.76
C VAL A 143 -8.32 6.12 -6.10
N ALA A 144 -7.38 5.59 -6.88
CA ALA A 144 -7.12 5.99 -8.24
C ALA A 144 -7.25 4.75 -9.13
N VAL A 145 -8.21 4.79 -10.07
CA VAL A 145 -8.46 3.69 -10.99
C VAL A 145 -8.01 4.11 -12.38
N THR A 146 -7.28 3.22 -13.05
CA THR A 146 -6.90 3.35 -14.45
C THR A 146 -7.57 2.20 -15.22
N PRO A 147 -8.49 2.48 -16.14
CA PRO A 147 -9.07 1.47 -17.00
C PRO A 147 -7.94 0.85 -17.83
N PHE A 148 -7.88 -0.47 -17.82
CA PHE A 148 -6.81 -1.23 -18.44
C PHE A 148 -7.37 -2.56 -18.89
N GLU A 149 -7.50 -2.71 -20.20
CA GLU A 149 -7.89 -3.98 -20.81
C GLU A 149 -6.65 -4.73 -21.26
N LYS A 150 -6.53 -5.98 -20.81
CA LYS A 150 -5.46 -6.86 -21.23
C LYS A 150 -6.03 -7.93 -22.15
N GLU A 151 -5.47 -8.04 -23.35
CA GLU A 151 -5.79 -9.13 -24.28
C GLU A 151 -5.63 -10.49 -23.57
N ASN A 152 -6.67 -11.32 -23.62
CA ASN A 152 -6.79 -12.61 -22.95
C ASN A 152 -6.93 -12.61 -21.42
N SER A 153 -7.37 -11.52 -20.80
CA SER A 153 -7.70 -11.53 -19.35
C SER A 153 -8.99 -10.80 -19.05
N SER A 154 -9.74 -11.28 -18.04
CA SER A 154 -10.93 -10.60 -17.52
C SER A 154 -10.59 -9.33 -16.71
N ILE A 155 -9.35 -8.84 -16.80
CA ILE A 155 -8.91 -7.61 -16.12
C ILE A 155 -9.41 -6.43 -16.95
N ARG A 156 -10.17 -5.56 -16.31
CA ARG A 156 -10.76 -4.35 -16.89
C ARG A 156 -10.08 -3.08 -16.40
N GLY A 157 -9.37 -3.13 -15.27
CA GLY A 157 -8.70 -1.97 -14.70
C GLY A 157 -7.60 -2.33 -13.72
N LEU A 158 -6.72 -1.36 -13.50
CA LEU A 158 -5.73 -1.36 -12.43
C LEU A 158 -6.04 -0.21 -11.50
N ALA A 159 -6.05 -0.50 -10.20
CA ALA A 159 -6.31 0.46 -9.15
C ALA A 159 -5.09 0.64 -8.24
N ARG A 160 -5.02 1.83 -7.67
CA ARG A 160 -4.08 2.23 -6.63
C ARG A 160 -4.86 2.85 -5.48
N ILE A 161 -4.44 2.56 -4.26
CA ILE A 161 -5.01 3.13 -3.04
C ILE A 161 -3.93 3.95 -2.37
N TYR A 162 -4.30 5.13 -1.89
CA TYR A 162 -3.47 5.97 -1.04
C TYR A 162 -4.14 6.04 0.33
N ILE A 163 -3.44 5.63 1.38
CA ILE A 163 -3.95 5.65 2.75
C ILE A 163 -3.25 6.79 3.48
N ALA A 164 -4.06 7.72 4.00
CA ALA A 164 -3.63 8.94 4.69
C ALA A 164 -2.54 9.73 3.94
N ASP A 165 -2.53 9.66 2.60
CA ASP A 165 -1.52 10.25 1.69
C ASP A 165 -0.04 9.90 1.99
N CYS A 166 0.20 9.03 2.97
CA CYS A 166 1.51 8.58 3.44
C CYS A 166 1.86 7.17 2.99
N PHE A 167 0.87 6.38 2.54
CA PHE A 167 1.08 5.00 2.12
C PHE A 167 0.32 4.66 0.85
N ALA A 168 1.04 4.28 -0.21
CA ALA A 168 0.44 3.85 -1.47
C ALA A 168 0.44 2.33 -1.59
N VAL A 169 -0.67 1.77 -2.06
CA VAL A 169 -0.84 0.37 -2.42
C VAL A 169 -1.24 0.31 -3.88
N GLY A 170 -0.38 -0.23 -4.72
CA GLY A 170 -0.61 -0.39 -6.15
C GLY A 170 -0.98 -1.80 -6.54
N ASN A 171 -1.20 -1.95 -7.85
CA ASN A 171 -1.37 -3.24 -8.52
C ASN A 171 -2.62 -4.03 -8.07
N ILE A 172 -3.65 -3.32 -7.65
CA ILE A 172 -4.97 -3.90 -7.38
C ILE A 172 -5.65 -4.07 -8.73
N SER A 173 -6.11 -5.28 -9.06
CA SER A 173 -6.71 -5.56 -10.37
C SER A 173 -8.23 -5.57 -10.28
N LEU A 174 -8.91 -4.80 -11.13
CA LEU A 174 -10.35 -4.86 -11.31
C LEU A 174 -10.66 -5.93 -12.35
N ILE A 175 -11.35 -6.98 -11.93
CA ILE A 175 -11.64 -8.16 -12.75
C ILE A 175 -13.15 -8.26 -12.94
N MET A 176 -13.58 -8.47 -14.17
CA MET A 176 -14.97 -8.75 -14.51
C MET A 176 -15.27 -10.23 -14.36
N GLY A 177 -15.90 -10.60 -13.25
CA GLY A 177 -16.36 -11.96 -12.99
C GLY A 177 -17.76 -12.22 -13.54
N LYS A 178 -18.25 -13.45 -13.36
CA LYS A 178 -19.61 -13.87 -13.78
C LYS A 178 -20.74 -13.12 -13.05
N LYS A 179 -20.44 -12.57 -11.86
CA LYS A 179 -21.40 -11.87 -10.98
C LYS A 179 -21.19 -10.34 -10.98
N GLY A 180 -20.33 -9.81 -11.84
CA GLY A 180 -20.01 -8.38 -11.91
C GLY A 180 -18.51 -8.07 -11.70
N LEU A 181 -18.20 -6.78 -11.61
CA LEU A 181 -16.86 -6.27 -11.35
C LEU A 181 -16.42 -6.61 -9.91
N PHE A 182 -15.20 -7.11 -9.77
CA PHE A 182 -14.62 -7.49 -8.49
C PHE A 182 -13.19 -6.96 -8.34
N VAL A 183 -12.84 -6.56 -7.12
CA VAL A 183 -11.52 -6.05 -6.76
C VAL A 183 -10.62 -7.21 -6.32
N SER A 184 -9.59 -7.51 -7.11
CA SER A 184 -8.54 -8.47 -6.76
C SER A 184 -7.35 -7.73 -6.14
N MET A 185 -7.09 -8.02 -4.86
CA MET A 185 -5.93 -7.51 -4.14
C MET A 185 -4.62 -8.14 -4.65
N PRO A 186 -3.46 -7.48 -4.47
CA PRO A 186 -2.17 -8.06 -4.81
C PRO A 186 -1.86 -9.26 -3.90
N SER A 187 -1.66 -10.43 -4.51
CA SER A 187 -1.35 -11.69 -3.84
C SER A 187 -0.03 -12.31 -4.29
N TYR A 188 0.63 -13.05 -3.39
CA TYR A 188 1.80 -13.85 -3.69
C TYR A 188 1.48 -15.34 -3.59
N LYS A 189 2.09 -16.12 -4.47
CA LYS A 189 2.04 -17.58 -4.41
C LYS A 189 2.92 -18.05 -3.26
N THR A 190 2.36 -18.76 -2.29
CA THR A 190 3.17 -19.44 -1.28
C THR A 190 3.61 -20.81 -1.81
N ASN A 191 4.72 -21.33 -1.26
CA ASN A 191 5.23 -22.67 -1.54
C ASN A 191 4.40 -23.77 -0.88
N GLN A 192 3.35 -23.42 -0.13
CA GLN A 192 2.40 -24.37 0.44
C GLN A 192 1.39 -24.78 -0.63
N ILE A 193 1.14 -26.08 -0.69
CA ILE A 193 0.13 -26.70 -1.54
C ILE A 193 -0.98 -27.16 -0.60
N ASP A 194 -2.21 -26.73 -0.87
CA ASP A 194 -3.38 -27.19 -0.12
C ASP A 194 -3.66 -28.67 -0.40
N GLU A 195 -4.51 -29.29 0.42
CA GLU A 195 -4.99 -30.68 0.26
C GLU A 195 -5.53 -30.98 -1.16
N ASN A 196 -5.97 -29.95 -1.87
CA ASN A 196 -6.48 -30.02 -3.25
C ASN A 196 -5.40 -29.84 -4.34
N ASN A 197 -4.12 -29.96 -4.01
CA ASN A 197 -2.99 -29.80 -4.93
C ASN A 197 -2.90 -28.42 -5.60
N ARG A 198 -3.52 -27.39 -4.99
CA ARG A 198 -3.48 -26.01 -5.46
C ARG A 198 -2.46 -25.24 -4.64
N SER A 199 -1.65 -24.44 -5.30
CA SER A 199 -0.77 -23.52 -4.58
C SER A 199 -1.62 -22.53 -3.80
N VAL A 200 -1.35 -22.41 -2.52
CA VAL A 200 -2.01 -21.42 -1.68
C VAL A 200 -1.52 -20.04 -2.11
N TYR A 201 -2.43 -19.09 -2.26
CA TYR A 201 -2.10 -17.69 -2.49
C TYR A 201 -2.38 -16.93 -1.21
N ARG A 202 -1.50 -16.01 -0.86
CA ARG A 202 -1.70 -15.11 0.28
C ARG A 202 -1.69 -13.67 -0.23
N ASP A 203 -2.66 -12.91 0.21
CA ASP A 203 -2.73 -11.49 -0.10
C ASP A 203 -1.63 -10.74 0.66
N ILE A 204 -0.97 -9.83 -0.04
CA ILE A 204 0.04 -8.93 0.53
C ILE A 204 -0.68 -7.81 1.28
N CYS A 205 -1.80 -7.35 0.72
CA CYS A 205 -2.61 -6.30 1.27
C CYS A 205 -4.04 -6.82 1.44
N PHE A 206 -4.64 -6.67 2.62
CA PHE A 206 -6.00 -7.12 2.86
C PHE A 206 -6.77 -6.17 3.79
N PRO A 207 -8.00 -5.77 3.42
CA PRO A 207 -8.87 -5.01 4.30
C PRO A 207 -9.39 -5.88 5.44
N VAL A 208 -9.08 -5.53 6.68
CA VAL A 208 -9.39 -6.34 7.88
C VAL A 208 -10.88 -6.26 8.23
N THR A 209 -11.46 -5.05 8.17
CA THR A 209 -12.86 -4.81 8.53
C THR A 209 -13.80 -4.92 7.33
N ALA A 210 -14.99 -5.49 7.55
CA ALA A 210 -16.02 -5.62 6.52
C ALA A 210 -16.51 -4.25 6.00
N GLU A 211 -16.62 -3.26 6.88
CA GLU A 211 -17.04 -1.89 6.53
C GLU A 211 -16.06 -1.24 5.55
N PHE A 212 -14.76 -1.28 5.85
CA PHE A 212 -13.73 -0.77 4.96
C PHE A 212 -13.73 -1.50 3.61
N ARG A 213 -13.92 -2.83 3.60
CA ARG A 213 -14.03 -3.61 2.36
C ARG A 213 -15.23 -3.17 1.52
N GLY A 214 -16.37 -2.91 2.14
CA GLY A 214 -17.57 -2.38 1.49
C GLY A 214 -17.30 -1.01 0.87
N LYS A 215 -16.82 -0.06 1.68
CA LYS A 215 -16.45 1.30 1.24
C LYS A 215 -15.47 1.26 0.06
N LEU A 216 -14.43 0.44 0.16
CA LEU A 216 -13.41 0.29 -0.89
C LEU A 216 -13.99 -0.27 -2.18
N ASN A 217 -14.82 -1.32 -2.12
CA ASN A 217 -15.43 -1.89 -3.32
C ASN A 217 -16.37 -0.89 -4.01
N THR A 218 -17.18 -0.16 -3.25
CA THR A 218 -18.06 0.89 -3.78
C THR A 218 -17.23 1.98 -4.46
N LEU A 219 -16.25 2.56 -3.75
CA LEU A 219 -15.40 3.61 -4.30
C LEU A 219 -14.62 3.17 -5.55
N MET A 220 -14.15 1.92 -5.58
CA MET A 220 -13.46 1.35 -6.74
C MET A 220 -14.38 1.17 -7.94
N THR A 221 -15.62 0.76 -7.70
CA THR A 221 -16.62 0.60 -8.76
C THR A 221 -17.01 1.97 -9.31
N ASP A 222 -17.31 2.94 -8.45
CA ASP A 222 -17.65 4.30 -8.85
C ASP A 222 -16.50 4.97 -9.64
N ALA A 223 -15.25 4.82 -9.17
CA ALA A 223 -14.08 5.35 -9.85
C ALA A 223 -13.84 4.66 -11.21
N TYR A 224 -14.10 3.36 -11.30
CA TYR A 224 -14.02 2.63 -12.57
C TYR A 224 -15.11 3.09 -13.55
N GLU A 225 -16.36 3.25 -13.11
CA GLU A 225 -17.46 3.71 -13.97
C GLU A 225 -17.19 5.11 -14.52
N LYS A 226 -16.69 6.04 -13.68
CA LYS A 226 -16.27 7.37 -14.12
C LYS A 226 -15.15 7.30 -15.16
N ALA A 227 -14.10 6.55 -14.88
CA ALA A 227 -12.98 6.44 -15.81
C ALA A 227 -13.37 5.72 -17.12
N ALA A 228 -14.28 4.75 -17.06
CA ALA A 228 -14.81 4.07 -18.24
C ALA A 228 -15.67 5.02 -19.10
N ALA A 229 -16.49 5.86 -18.47
CA ALA A 229 -17.27 6.89 -19.15
C ALA A 229 -16.36 7.93 -19.84
N GLU A 230 -15.31 8.40 -19.16
CA GLU A 230 -14.32 9.32 -19.74
C GLU A 230 -13.61 8.72 -20.96
N VAL A 231 -13.23 7.44 -20.90
CA VAL A 231 -12.63 6.74 -22.04
C VAL A 231 -13.63 6.63 -23.20
N GLN A 232 -14.90 6.32 -22.93
CA GLN A 232 -15.93 6.27 -23.97
C GLN A 232 -16.17 7.65 -24.63
N GLU A 233 -16.21 8.73 -23.84
CA GLU A 233 -16.34 10.09 -24.39
C GLU A 233 -15.12 10.50 -25.21
N GLN A 234 -13.90 10.12 -24.81
CA GLN A 234 -12.69 10.39 -25.59
C GLN A 234 -12.67 9.64 -26.92
N ILE A 235 -13.19 8.42 -26.96
CA ILE A 235 -13.34 7.63 -28.20
C ILE A 235 -14.37 8.30 -29.11
N TRP A 236 -15.55 8.66 -28.57
CA TRP A 236 -16.61 9.31 -29.35
C TRP A 236 -16.20 10.69 -29.89
N GLY A 237 -15.50 11.49 -29.08
CA GLY A 237 -14.98 12.79 -29.48
C GLY A 237 -13.86 12.73 -30.53
N GLN A 238 -13.10 11.62 -30.61
CA GLN A 238 -12.15 11.39 -31.69
C GLN A 238 -12.83 10.95 -32.99
N GLU A 239 -13.93 10.20 -32.93
CA GLU A 239 -14.70 9.79 -34.11
C GLU A 239 -15.45 10.98 -34.74
N GLU A 240 -16.01 11.89 -33.94
CA GLU A 240 -16.64 13.12 -34.45
C GLU A 240 -15.61 14.12 -35.01
N GLY A 241 -14.34 14.05 -34.59
CA GLY A 241 -13.23 14.84 -35.14
C GLY A 241 -12.75 14.42 -36.53
N PHE A 242 -13.20 13.26 -37.05
CA PHE A 242 -12.81 12.75 -38.37
C PHE A 242 -13.86 12.99 -39.47
N MET A 243 -14.96 13.68 -39.16
CA MET A 243 -16.08 13.87 -40.11
C MET A 243 -16.45 15.34 -40.32
N LEU A 244 -15.49 16.19 -40.69
CA LEU A 244 -15.80 17.43 -41.43
C LEU A 244 -14.75 17.73 -42.50
N GLY A 245 -15.16 17.62 -43.77
CA GLY A 245 -14.59 18.37 -44.88
C GLY A 245 -13.80 17.60 -45.94
N GLN A 246 -14.39 16.61 -46.61
CA GLN A 246 -14.05 16.36 -48.02
C GLN A 246 -15.16 16.91 -48.91
N ASP A 247 -15.09 18.22 -49.17
CA ASP A 247 -15.72 18.81 -50.35
C ASP A 247 -14.98 18.26 -51.57
N PHE A 248 -15.58 17.28 -52.24
CA PHE A 248 -15.18 16.92 -53.59
C PHE A 248 -15.63 18.05 -54.52
N PRO A 249 -14.72 18.76 -55.22
CA PRO A 249 -15.12 19.79 -56.17
C PRO A 249 -15.93 19.15 -57.31
N ASP A 250 -17.02 19.80 -57.70
CA ASP A 250 -17.87 19.43 -58.84
C ASP A 250 -17.00 19.16 -60.07
N MET A 251 -16.93 17.89 -60.47
CA MET A 251 -16.40 17.49 -61.77
C MET A 251 -17.50 17.72 -62.81
N ASP A 252 -17.40 18.85 -63.53
CA ASP A 252 -18.15 19.09 -64.75
C ASP A 252 -17.94 17.93 -65.73
N LEU A 253 -19.00 17.17 -65.96
CA LEU A 253 -19.05 16.14 -67.00
C LEU A 253 -19.18 16.82 -68.37
N PRO A 254 -18.26 16.57 -69.33
CA PRO A 254 -18.44 17.06 -70.68
C PRO A 254 -19.61 16.31 -71.34
N THR A 255 -20.65 17.06 -71.68
CA THR A 255 -21.74 16.60 -72.54
C THR A 255 -21.18 16.30 -73.93
N ARG A 256 -21.46 15.08 -74.42
CA ARG A 256 -21.36 14.74 -75.84
C ARG A 256 -22.61 14.00 -76.28
#